data_AF-A0A497P9K9-F1
#
_entry.id   AF-A0A497P9K9-F1
#
_cell.length_a   1.000
_cell.length_b   1.000
_cell.length_c   1.000
_cell.angle_alpha   90.00
_cell.angle_beta   90.00
_cell.angle_gamma   90.00
#
_symmetry.space_group_name_H-M   'P 1'
#
loop_
_entity.id
_entity.type
_entity.pdbx_description
1 polymer ?
#
loop_
_entity_poly.entity_id
_entity_poly.type
_entity_poly.pdbx_seq_one_letter_code
_entity_poly.pdbx_strand_id
1 'polypeptide(L)'
;TYWAPKDLAFMEDKYVHEIFLLGMRSKFFCLTAPDSIWDPTRVPEGKHSLHVEEFTAPARIFSRKEWRQLHDEFYDSMIAQWQKYAPNMTRDNFIGERIATPIDIQDTHLDMREGGWSEGNCGGSQSGRFRGLPGGIKTFIKGLYMCSSGVAGGPAIGRGSSYNCYNVIAEDYGLPKPKY
;
A
#
# COMPACT_ATOMS: atom_id res chain seq x y z
N THR A 1 -16.23 -6.76 0.30
CA THR A 1 -16.95 -5.56 -0.18
C THR A 1 -16.51 -4.39 0.64
N TYR A 2 -16.08 -3.29 -0.01
CA TYR A 2 -15.70 -2.06 0.68
C TYR A 2 -16.86 -1.50 1.52
N TRP A 3 -16.57 -0.87 2.66
CA TRP A 3 -17.60 -0.34 3.58
C TRP A 3 -18.09 1.06 3.21
N ALA A 4 -17.37 1.75 2.33
CA ALA A 4 -17.76 3.05 1.77
C ALA A 4 -18.81 2.88 0.64
N PRO A 5 -19.65 3.91 0.42
CA PRO A 5 -20.55 3.96 -0.73
C PRO A 5 -19.79 3.73 -2.05
N LYS A 6 -20.39 2.97 -2.97
CA LYS A 6 -19.87 2.81 -4.35
C LYS A 6 -20.30 4.00 -5.21
N ASP A 7 -19.93 5.20 -4.78
CA ASP A 7 -20.32 6.47 -5.38
C ASP A 7 -19.07 7.31 -5.66
N LEU A 8 -18.90 7.71 -6.92
CA LEU A 8 -17.75 8.52 -7.34
C LEU A 8 -17.76 9.88 -6.67
N ALA A 9 -18.93 10.52 -6.51
CA ALA A 9 -19.04 11.82 -5.85
C ALA A 9 -18.58 11.73 -4.39
N PHE A 10 -18.94 10.65 -3.68
CA PHE A 10 -18.43 10.41 -2.33
C PHE A 10 -16.90 10.28 -2.31
N MET A 11 -16.32 9.55 -3.27
CA MET A 11 -14.87 9.35 -3.32
C MET A 11 -14.12 10.66 -3.62
N GLU A 12 -14.63 11.44 -4.56
CA GLU A 12 -14.02 12.70 -5.00
C GLU A 12 -14.23 13.83 -3.99
N ASP A 13 -15.47 14.07 -3.57
CA ASP A 13 -15.83 15.27 -2.81
C ASP A 13 -15.71 15.11 -1.29
N LYS A 14 -15.57 13.87 -0.79
CA LYS A 14 -15.57 13.61 0.65
C LYS A 14 -14.44 12.71 1.13
N TYR A 15 -14.29 11.52 0.56
CA TYR A 15 -13.38 10.49 1.06
C TYR A 15 -11.92 10.98 1.15
N VAL A 16 -11.39 11.50 0.04
CA VAL A 16 -10.01 12.01 -0.01
C VAL A 16 -9.86 13.24 0.88
N HIS A 17 -10.85 14.15 0.87
CA HIS A 17 -10.80 15.36 1.67
C HIS A 17 -10.78 15.08 3.18
N GLU A 18 -11.60 14.15 3.67
CA GLU A 18 -11.60 13.76 5.09
C GLU A 18 -10.25 13.17 5.50
N ILE A 19 -9.63 12.33 4.66
CA ILE A 19 -8.29 11.78 4.92
C ILE A 19 -7.26 12.90 5.06
N PHE A 20 -7.25 13.87 4.15
CA PHE A 20 -6.23 14.92 4.14
C PHE A 20 -6.47 16.00 5.20
N LEU A 21 -7.72 16.26 5.58
CA LEU A 21 -8.06 17.29 6.56
C LEU A 21 -8.11 16.75 7.99
N LEU A 22 -8.60 15.53 8.17
CA LEU A 22 -8.90 14.95 9.48
C LEU A 22 -8.04 13.72 9.81
N GLY A 23 -7.28 13.20 8.85
CA GLY A 23 -6.43 12.01 9.01
C GLY A 23 -7.19 10.69 8.94
N MET A 24 -8.49 10.71 9.21
CA MET A 24 -9.37 9.56 9.13
C MET A 24 -10.69 9.91 8.43
N ARG A 25 -11.08 9.04 7.50
CA ARG A 25 -12.35 9.09 6.77
C ARG A 25 -13.55 8.70 7.65
N SER A 26 -14.73 9.23 7.34
CA SER A 26 -15.99 8.88 8.02
C SER A 26 -16.54 7.51 7.62
N LYS A 27 -16.17 7.00 6.43
CA LYS A 27 -16.52 5.66 5.92
C LYS A 27 -15.30 5.00 5.29
N PHE A 28 -14.96 3.81 5.77
CA PHE A 28 -13.79 3.07 5.31
C PHE A 28 -13.96 2.49 3.90
N PHE A 29 -12.98 2.73 3.03
CA PHE A 29 -12.81 2.00 1.77
C PHE A 29 -11.81 0.85 1.96
N CYS A 30 -12.06 0.06 2.99
CA CYS A 30 -11.11 -0.93 3.47
C CYS A 30 -11.10 -2.24 2.67
N LEU A 31 -9.90 -2.74 2.36
CA LEU A 31 -9.65 -4.11 1.94
C LEU A 31 -9.32 -4.97 3.16
N THR A 32 -9.90 -6.16 3.23
CA THR A 32 -9.65 -7.13 4.29
C THR A 32 -9.22 -8.46 3.70
N ALA A 33 -8.15 -9.05 4.24
CA ALA A 33 -7.58 -10.31 3.77
C ALA A 33 -7.25 -11.23 4.95
N PRO A 34 -8.06 -12.28 5.19
CA PRO A 34 -7.84 -13.22 6.29
C PRO A 34 -6.95 -14.39 5.85
N ASP A 35 -5.68 -14.14 5.50
CA ASP A 35 -4.80 -15.14 4.87
C ASP A 35 -4.70 -16.49 5.62
N SER A 36 -4.87 -16.48 6.94
CA SER A 36 -4.89 -17.70 7.77
C SER A 36 -5.96 -18.73 7.40
N ILE A 37 -7.00 -18.35 6.64
CA ILE A 37 -7.99 -19.31 6.13
C ILE A 37 -7.40 -20.20 5.03
N TRP A 38 -6.40 -19.70 4.31
CA TRP A 38 -5.75 -20.39 3.19
C TRP A 38 -4.48 -21.11 3.64
N ASP A 39 -3.74 -20.50 4.56
CA ASP A 39 -2.53 -21.06 5.14
C ASP A 39 -2.61 -21.02 6.68
N PRO A 40 -3.10 -22.10 7.31
CA PRO A 40 -3.21 -22.20 8.76
C PRO A 40 -1.86 -22.12 9.49
N THR A 41 -0.74 -22.34 8.80
CA THR A 41 0.60 -22.33 9.43
C THR A 41 1.07 -20.92 9.83
N ARG A 42 0.39 -19.87 9.33
CA ARG A 42 0.73 -18.47 9.63
C ARG A 42 0.32 -18.02 11.03
N VAL A 43 -0.48 -18.82 11.73
CA VAL A 43 -1.01 -18.50 13.07
C VAL A 43 -1.02 -19.74 13.97
N PRO A 44 -1.06 -19.57 15.30
CA PRO A 44 -1.26 -20.69 16.22
C PRO A 44 -2.57 -21.43 15.96
N GLU A 45 -2.64 -22.69 16.39
CA GLU A 45 -3.83 -23.52 16.24
C GLU A 45 -5.08 -22.86 16.85
N GLY A 46 -6.18 -22.86 16.10
CA GLY A 46 -7.45 -22.26 16.49
C GLY A 46 -7.47 -20.72 16.50
N LYS A 47 -6.45 -20.05 15.94
CA LYS A 47 -6.38 -18.59 15.80
C LYS A 47 -6.53 -18.16 14.35
N HIS A 48 -6.73 -16.85 14.15
CA HIS A 48 -6.81 -16.23 12.84
C HIS A 48 -6.04 -14.92 12.81
N SER A 49 -5.51 -14.57 11.63
CA SER A 49 -4.93 -13.26 11.33
C SER A 49 -5.81 -12.56 10.30
N LEU A 50 -6.04 -11.27 10.49
CA LEU A 50 -6.72 -10.42 9.53
C LEU A 50 -5.81 -9.28 9.10
N HIS A 51 -5.51 -9.20 7.81
CA HIS A 51 -4.91 -8.01 7.22
C HIS A 51 -6.02 -7.01 6.85
N VAL A 52 -5.76 -5.74 7.16
CA VAL A 52 -6.68 -4.62 6.93
C VAL A 52 -5.87 -3.54 6.24
N GLU A 53 -6.26 -3.19 5.03
CA GLU A 53 -5.65 -2.11 4.26
C GLU A 53 -6.66 -0.98 4.07
N GLU A 54 -6.18 0.25 4.22
CA GLU A 54 -6.99 1.43 4.03
C GLU A 54 -6.12 2.63 3.58
N PHE A 55 -6.66 3.46 2.68
CA PHE A 55 -5.95 4.64 2.19
C PHE A 55 -5.84 5.73 3.26
N THR A 56 -4.71 6.43 3.28
CA THR A 56 -4.42 7.52 4.23
C THR A 56 -3.60 8.63 3.57
N ALA A 57 -3.39 9.72 4.30
CA ALA A 57 -2.67 10.89 3.84
C ALA A 57 -1.15 10.64 3.83
N PRO A 58 -0.38 11.36 3.00
CA PRO A 58 1.08 11.34 3.06
C PRO A 58 1.62 11.71 4.45
N ALA A 59 2.75 11.12 4.85
CA ALA A 59 3.34 11.31 6.18
C ALA A 59 3.49 12.78 6.59
N ARG A 60 3.84 13.69 5.67
CA ARG A 60 4.02 15.13 5.95
C ARG A 60 2.77 15.90 6.38
N ILE A 61 1.56 15.33 6.20
CA ILE A 61 0.31 16.05 6.45
C ILE A 61 0.03 16.20 7.95
N PHE A 62 0.47 15.24 8.76
CA PHE A 62 0.29 15.25 10.21
C PHE A 62 1.64 15.07 10.92
N SER A 63 1.75 15.61 12.13
CA SER A 63 2.90 15.39 12.99
C SER A 63 2.99 13.94 13.45
N ARG A 64 4.18 13.51 13.91
CA ARG A 64 4.36 12.16 14.49
C ARG A 64 3.42 11.88 15.66
N LYS A 65 3.10 12.90 16.46
CA LYS A 65 2.15 12.77 17.58
C LYS A 65 0.74 12.51 17.07
N GLU A 66 0.29 13.25 16.06
CA GLU A 66 -1.02 13.06 15.44
C GLU A 66 -1.11 11.69 14.75
N TRP A 67 -0.06 11.24 14.05
CA TRP A 67 -0.04 9.88 13.50
C TRP A 67 -0.18 8.79 14.55
N ARG A 68 0.42 8.99 15.73
CA ARG A 68 0.24 8.05 16.84
C ARG A 68 -1.19 8.06 17.38
N GLN A 69 -1.82 9.22 17.47
CA GLN A 69 -3.23 9.33 17.85
C GLN A 69 -4.15 8.67 16.80
N LEU A 70 -3.93 8.96 15.51
CA LEU A 70 -4.69 8.38 14.40
C LEU A 70 -4.56 6.84 14.35
N HIS A 71 -3.41 6.29 14.71
CA HIS A 71 -3.23 4.85 14.86
C HIS A 71 -4.22 4.25 15.87
N ASP A 72 -4.29 4.83 17.07
CA ASP A 72 -5.13 4.34 18.16
C ASP A 72 -6.62 4.54 17.82
N GLU A 73 -6.99 5.70 17.27
CA GLU A 73 -8.36 5.98 16.80
C GLU A 73 -8.81 5.07 15.66
N PHE A 74 -7.91 4.75 14.73
CA PHE A 74 -8.18 3.82 13.63
C PHE A 74 -8.46 2.42 14.17
N TYR A 75 -7.63 1.91 15.09
CA TYR A 75 -7.82 0.60 15.70
C TYR A 75 -9.20 0.49 16.36
N ASP A 76 -9.56 1.49 17.15
CA ASP A 76 -10.84 1.55 17.85
C ASP A 76 -12.03 1.58 16.89
N SER A 77 -11.93 2.40 15.85
CA SER A 77 -12.96 2.51 14.82
C SER A 77 -13.11 1.20 14.02
N MET A 78 -11.99 0.50 13.78
CA MET A 78 -11.99 -0.79 13.10
C MET A 78 -12.70 -1.88 13.91
N ILE A 79 -12.45 -1.96 15.22
CA ILE A 79 -13.16 -2.91 16.09
C ILE A 79 -14.65 -2.60 16.12
N ALA A 80 -15.02 -1.33 16.33
CA ALA A 80 -16.42 -0.91 16.33
C ALA A 80 -17.13 -1.22 15.00
N GLN A 81 -16.42 -1.10 13.88
CA GLN A 81 -16.95 -1.45 12.57
C GLN A 81 -17.09 -2.96 12.38
N TRP A 82 -16.12 -3.77 12.85
CA TRP A 82 -16.19 -5.23 12.79
C TRP A 82 -17.35 -5.76 13.65
N GLN A 83 -17.56 -5.21 14.85
CA GLN A 83 -18.64 -5.61 15.76
C GLN A 83 -20.04 -5.51 15.15
N LYS A 84 -20.25 -4.63 14.15
CA LYS A 84 -21.54 -4.56 13.43
C LYS A 84 -21.85 -5.84 12.65
N TYR A 85 -20.83 -6.57 12.23
CA TYR A 85 -20.96 -7.80 11.46
C TYR A 85 -20.73 -9.05 12.31
N ALA A 86 -19.90 -8.95 13.36
CA ALA A 86 -19.62 -10.02 14.31
C ALA A 86 -19.70 -9.46 15.75
N PRO A 87 -20.91 -9.36 16.34
CA PRO A 87 -21.12 -8.70 17.63
C PRO A 87 -20.34 -9.32 18.80
N ASN A 88 -19.98 -10.59 18.68
CA ASN A 88 -19.17 -11.32 19.66
C ASN A 88 -17.67 -11.01 19.58
N MET A 89 -17.20 -10.29 18.57
CA MET A 89 -15.79 -9.88 18.43
C MET A 89 -15.53 -8.61 19.25
N THR A 90 -15.09 -8.75 20.49
CA THR A 90 -14.68 -7.64 21.36
C THR A 90 -13.15 -7.47 21.36
N ARG A 91 -12.66 -6.40 22.00
CA ARG A 91 -11.21 -6.19 22.21
C ARG A 91 -10.53 -7.41 22.86
N ASP A 92 -11.25 -8.14 23.71
CA ASP A 92 -10.72 -9.32 24.41
C ASP A 92 -10.39 -10.50 23.48
N ASN A 93 -10.91 -10.48 22.24
CA ASN A 93 -10.57 -11.50 21.24
C ASN A 93 -9.25 -11.22 20.51
N PHE A 94 -8.70 -10.01 20.60
CA PHE A 94 -7.48 -9.63 19.90
C PHE A 94 -6.25 -9.94 20.74
N ILE A 95 -5.37 -10.80 20.21
CA ILE A 95 -4.11 -11.19 20.87
C ILE A 95 -3.02 -10.12 20.65
N GLY A 96 -3.10 -9.41 19.54
CA GLY A 96 -2.21 -8.29 19.23
C GLY A 96 -2.50 -7.69 17.86
N GLU A 97 -1.95 -6.50 17.65
CA GLU A 97 -2.13 -5.69 16.46
C GLU A 97 -0.81 -5.02 16.06
N ARG A 98 -0.70 -4.75 14.76
CA ARG A 98 0.32 -3.83 14.22
C ARG A 98 -0.29 -3.06 13.07
N ILE A 99 -0.49 -1.77 13.26
CA ILE A 99 -0.86 -0.86 12.19
C ILE A 99 0.40 -0.13 11.76
N ALA A 100 0.74 -0.21 10.48
CA ALA A 100 1.86 0.54 9.90
C ALA A 100 1.34 1.88 9.37
N THR A 101 1.71 2.96 10.05
CA THR A 101 1.35 4.32 9.61
C THR A 101 2.32 4.82 8.52
N PRO A 102 1.96 5.85 7.74
CA PRO A 102 2.86 6.43 6.75
C PRO A 102 4.21 6.86 7.31
N ILE A 103 4.25 7.35 8.55
CA ILE A 103 5.51 7.74 9.20
C ILE A 103 6.35 6.51 9.59
N ASP A 104 5.72 5.43 10.08
CA ASP A 104 6.40 4.17 10.35
C ASP A 104 7.02 3.59 9.07
N ILE A 105 6.26 3.60 7.97
CA ILE A 105 6.72 3.10 6.68
C ILE A 105 7.90 3.92 6.18
N GLN A 106 7.80 5.26 6.17
CA GLN A 106 8.90 6.11 5.73
C GLN A 106 10.17 5.95 6.59
N ASP A 107 10.04 5.71 7.89
CA ASP A 107 11.19 5.52 8.78
C ASP A 107 11.89 4.16 8.57
N THR A 108 11.14 3.14 8.12
CA THR A 108 11.63 1.76 7.96
C THR A 108 11.98 1.40 6.52
N HIS A 109 11.39 2.09 5.55
CA HIS A 109 11.52 1.84 4.11
C HIS A 109 11.89 3.15 3.41
N LEU A 110 13.18 3.35 3.16
CA LEU A 110 13.75 4.59 2.61
C LEU A 110 13.22 4.95 1.21
N ASP A 111 12.79 3.95 0.45
CA ASP A 111 12.19 4.04 -0.88
C ASP A 111 10.68 4.29 -0.87
N MET A 112 9.99 4.02 0.25
CA MET A 112 8.55 4.27 0.43
C MET A 112 8.29 5.60 1.13
N ARG A 113 8.91 6.67 0.61
CA ARG A 113 8.74 8.03 1.16
C ARG A 113 7.27 8.40 1.24
N GLU A 114 6.95 9.17 2.27
CA GLU A 114 5.59 9.61 2.61
C GLU A 114 4.61 8.47 2.93
N GLY A 115 5.09 7.23 3.11
CA GLY A 115 4.27 6.04 3.33
C GLY A 115 3.74 5.39 2.05
N GLY A 116 4.20 5.83 0.88
CA GLY A 116 3.75 5.30 -0.41
C GLY A 116 4.38 3.95 -0.71
N TRP A 117 3.68 2.85 -0.40
CA TRP A 117 4.13 1.48 -0.70
C TRP A 117 4.34 1.22 -2.19
N SER A 118 3.70 2.01 -3.04
CA SER A 118 3.93 2.03 -4.48
C SER A 118 5.29 2.63 -4.87
N GLU A 119 6.18 3.08 -3.97
CA GLU A 119 7.48 3.71 -4.30
C GLU A 119 7.40 4.90 -5.29
N GLY A 120 6.25 5.57 -5.33
CA GLY A 120 5.97 6.69 -6.22
C GLY A 120 4.48 6.97 -6.38
N ASN A 121 4.10 8.15 -6.86
CA ASN A 121 2.70 8.49 -7.10
C ASN A 121 2.14 7.62 -8.25
N CYS A 122 0.86 7.28 -8.17
CA CYS A 122 0.12 6.62 -9.25
C CYS A 122 -0.75 7.59 -10.07
N GLY A 123 -0.64 8.90 -9.82
CA GLY A 123 -1.24 9.94 -10.65
C GLY A 123 -0.71 9.92 -12.08
N GLY A 124 -1.46 10.52 -13.01
CA GLY A 124 -1.19 10.41 -14.46
C GLY A 124 0.24 10.79 -14.89
N SER A 125 0.86 11.76 -14.21
CA SER A 125 2.24 12.19 -14.50
C SER A 125 3.33 11.21 -14.04
N GLN A 126 3.00 10.23 -13.19
CA GLN A 126 3.94 9.22 -12.65
C GLN A 126 3.44 7.79 -12.85
N SER A 127 2.52 7.60 -13.81
CA SER A 127 1.92 6.30 -14.13
C SER A 127 2.31 5.79 -15.52
N GLY A 128 2.22 4.46 -15.69
CA GLY A 128 2.54 3.78 -16.95
C GLY A 128 3.95 4.10 -17.45
N ARG A 129 4.06 4.56 -18.70
CA ARG A 129 5.35 4.91 -19.32
C ARG A 129 6.04 6.14 -18.72
N PHE A 130 5.29 6.97 -17.98
CA PHE A 130 5.81 8.18 -17.34
C PHE A 130 6.40 7.90 -15.95
N ARG A 131 6.34 6.65 -15.51
CA ARG A 131 6.84 6.20 -14.22
C ARG A 131 8.35 5.94 -14.27
N GLY A 132 9.09 6.53 -13.34
CA GLY A 132 10.55 6.39 -13.21
C GLY A 132 11.31 7.64 -13.62
N LEU A 133 12.63 7.50 -13.79
CA LEU A 133 13.52 8.60 -14.12
C LEU A 133 13.47 8.95 -15.62
N PRO A 134 13.75 10.21 -16.00
CA PRO A 134 14.11 10.56 -17.36
C PRO A 134 15.33 9.72 -17.78
N GLY A 135 15.20 8.90 -18.83
CA GLY A 135 16.20 7.88 -19.22
C GLY A 135 15.74 6.44 -19.00
N GLY A 136 14.61 6.23 -18.32
CA GLY A 136 13.96 4.94 -18.18
C GLY A 136 14.72 3.99 -17.25
N ILE A 137 15.04 2.82 -17.76
CA ILE A 137 15.64 1.71 -17.00
C ILE A 137 17.16 1.86 -16.86
N LYS A 138 17.84 2.47 -17.84
CA LYS A 138 19.30 2.62 -17.79
C LYS A 138 19.68 3.77 -16.87
N THR A 139 20.68 3.55 -16.03
CA THR A 139 21.31 4.64 -15.26
C THR A 139 22.48 5.24 -16.04
N PHE A 140 23.05 6.33 -15.53
CA PHE A 140 24.28 6.92 -16.08
C PHE A 140 25.53 6.06 -15.81
N ILE A 141 25.43 5.05 -14.92
CA ILE A 141 26.51 4.11 -14.62
C ILE A 141 26.37 2.91 -15.54
N LYS A 142 27.42 2.63 -16.32
CA LYS A 142 27.44 1.49 -17.24
C LYS A 142 27.23 0.17 -16.49
N GLY A 143 26.28 -0.63 -16.96
CA GLY A 143 25.95 -1.93 -16.36
C GLY A 143 25.04 -1.85 -15.13
N LEU A 144 24.54 -0.67 -14.76
CA LEU A 144 23.58 -0.48 -13.67
C LEU A 144 22.20 -0.07 -14.22
N TYR A 145 21.18 -0.83 -13.82
CA TYR A 145 19.81 -0.73 -14.33
C TYR A 145 18.80 -0.61 -13.17
N MET A 146 17.72 0.13 -13.39
CA MET A 146 16.61 0.28 -12.45
C MET A 146 15.56 -0.82 -12.64
N CYS A 147 15.24 -1.53 -11.57
CA CYS A 147 14.32 -2.66 -11.58
C CYS A 147 13.49 -2.72 -10.28
N SER A 148 12.67 -1.70 -10.04
CA SER A 148 11.80 -1.65 -8.86
C SER A 148 10.35 -1.31 -9.24
N SER A 149 9.46 -1.23 -8.25
CA SER A 149 8.10 -0.80 -8.49
C SER A 149 8.04 0.68 -8.92
N GLY A 150 9.08 1.46 -8.62
CA GLY A 150 9.27 2.87 -9.00
C GLY A 150 9.45 3.18 -10.49
N VAL A 151 9.57 2.17 -11.38
CA VAL A 151 9.80 2.37 -12.83
C VAL A 151 8.63 1.85 -13.69
N ALA A 152 8.69 2.13 -14.99
CA ALA A 152 7.71 1.64 -15.97
C ALA A 152 7.54 0.12 -15.87
N GLY A 153 6.30 -0.31 -15.64
CA GLY A 153 5.98 -1.66 -15.20
C GLY A 153 4.90 -1.69 -14.12
N GLY A 154 4.74 -0.56 -13.42
CA GLY A 154 3.67 -0.33 -12.45
C GLY A 154 4.08 -0.64 -11.01
N PRO A 155 3.26 -0.22 -10.04
CA PRO A 155 3.48 -0.53 -8.63
C PRO A 155 3.21 -2.01 -8.33
N ALA A 156 3.45 -2.39 -7.07
CA ALA A 156 3.19 -3.73 -6.54
C ALA A 156 4.07 -4.85 -7.13
N ILE A 157 3.65 -6.10 -6.90
CA ILE A 157 4.35 -7.33 -7.32
C ILE A 157 4.15 -7.60 -8.83
N GLY A 158 3.90 -6.55 -9.61
CA GLY A 158 3.77 -6.63 -11.04
C GLY A 158 5.10 -7.04 -11.68
N ARG A 159 5.08 -8.07 -12.54
CA ARG A 159 6.29 -8.53 -13.24
C ARG A 159 6.81 -7.53 -14.28
N GLY A 160 6.07 -6.45 -14.56
CA GLY A 160 6.35 -5.51 -15.64
C GLY A 160 7.74 -4.87 -15.57
N SER A 161 8.15 -4.38 -14.40
CA SER A 161 9.45 -3.71 -14.25
C SER A 161 10.62 -4.67 -14.45
N SER A 162 10.55 -5.86 -13.87
CA SER A 162 11.56 -6.92 -14.03
C SER A 162 11.69 -7.39 -15.48
N TYR A 163 10.54 -7.56 -16.15
CA TYR A 163 10.48 -7.97 -17.54
C TYR A 163 11.09 -6.91 -18.46
N ASN A 164 10.73 -5.64 -18.26
CA ASN A 164 11.31 -4.54 -19.03
C ASN A 164 12.81 -4.38 -18.77
N CYS A 165 13.24 -4.50 -17.51
CA CYS A 165 14.65 -4.40 -17.14
C CYS A 165 15.50 -5.47 -17.85
N TYR A 166 15.05 -6.73 -17.81
CA TYR A 166 15.78 -7.81 -18.45
C TYR A 166 15.89 -7.64 -19.96
N ASN A 167 14.84 -7.13 -20.64
CA ASN A 167 14.95 -6.86 -22.08
C ASN A 167 16.05 -5.85 -22.42
N VAL A 168 16.18 -4.81 -21.61
CA VAL A 168 17.22 -3.78 -21.79
C VAL A 168 18.61 -4.36 -21.56
N ILE A 169 18.77 -5.21 -20.52
CA ILE A 169 20.02 -5.93 -20.27
C ILE A 169 20.34 -6.88 -21.44
N ALA A 170 19.34 -7.61 -21.93
CA ALA A 170 19.52 -8.55 -23.03
C ALA A 170 19.96 -7.84 -24.33
N GLU A 171 19.46 -6.63 -24.58
CA GLU A 171 19.93 -5.79 -25.68
C GLU A 171 21.39 -5.35 -25.52
N ASP A 172 21.77 -4.89 -24.32
CA ASP A 172 23.12 -4.37 -24.08
C ASP A 172 24.22 -5.46 -24.18
N TYR A 173 23.87 -6.71 -23.91
CA TYR A 173 24.81 -7.83 -23.86
C TYR A 173 24.55 -8.91 -24.93
N GLY A 174 23.60 -8.70 -25.84
CA GLY A 174 23.27 -9.68 -26.89
C GLY A 174 22.71 -11.01 -26.34
N LEU A 175 21.98 -10.96 -25.23
CA LEU A 175 21.40 -12.16 -24.59
C LEU A 175 20.05 -12.54 -25.21
N PRO A 176 19.59 -13.79 -25.03
CA PRO A 176 18.24 -14.19 -25.41
C PRO A 176 17.18 -13.41 -24.63
N LYS A 177 16.19 -12.86 -25.35
CA LYS A 177 15.01 -12.23 -24.77
C LYS A 177 13.95 -13.28 -24.39
N PRO A 178 13.10 -13.00 -23.38
CA PRO A 178 12.02 -13.91 -23.02
C PRO A 178 11.04 -14.03 -24.20
N LYS A 179 10.53 -15.22 -24.44
CA LYS A 179 9.43 -15.49 -25.39
C LYS A 179 8.18 -15.76 -24.56
N TYR A 180 7.09 -15.09 -24.87
CA TYR A 180 5.78 -15.24 -24.24
C TYR A 180 4.73 -15.39 -25.34
#